data_AF-A0A7C8MY84-F1
#
_entry.id   AF-A0A7C8MY84-F1
#
_cell.length_a   1.000
_cell.length_b   1.000
_cell.length_c   1.000
_cell.angle_alpha   90.00
_cell.angle_beta   90.00
_cell.angle_gamma   90.00
#
_symmetry.space_group_name_H-M   'P 1'
#
loop_
_entity.id
_entity.type
_entity.pdbx_description
1 polymer ?
#
loop_
_entity_poly.entity_id
_entity_poly.type
_entity_poly.pdbx_seq_one_letter_code
_entity_poly.pdbx_strand_id
1 'polypeptide(L)'
;MVIYAKIKSISVLLRVYLGHALMNLVTLPYYRYFRQNTLIPIKTIIKSYEHGGESDNIYRMFAAWQDRKLIELHFVQVAATLLSGAVIGCFSWIERDKEHWLGPASWYCCLILSLFAILLSSTEALIFNTIKSPENSISLRDRMSMICEVKGTVHNPAPSGDKEKGKLQMPQTERAIIRWNMVFTWQAPMMLLAYSVIAFLMGVTIYITTPLYTDDLSLGGKSAAIFYLVGLFIGGAVFVWCSFWAHRFVNLDEPRESPHLMGRL
;
A
#
# COMPACT_ATOMS: atom_id res chain seq x y z
N MET A 1 31.32 17.02 -32.22
CA MET A 1 29.88 16.67 -32.20
C MET A 1 29.57 15.39 -31.42
N VAL A 2 30.31 14.30 -31.60
CA VAL A 2 30.05 12.98 -30.96
C VAL A 2 30.13 12.99 -29.42
N ILE A 3 31.06 13.75 -28.84
CA ILE A 3 31.25 13.84 -27.38
C ILE A 3 30.06 14.54 -26.69
N TYR A 4 29.52 15.59 -27.31
CA TYR A 4 28.36 16.34 -26.79
C TYR A 4 27.09 15.48 -26.77
N ALA A 5 26.92 14.60 -27.75
CA ALA A 5 25.81 13.64 -27.81
C ALA A 5 25.91 12.56 -26.72
N LYS A 6 27.12 12.05 -26.44
CA LYS A 6 27.35 11.09 -25.34
C LYS A 6 27.07 11.69 -23.96
N ILE A 7 27.52 12.93 -23.71
CA ILE A 7 27.28 13.62 -22.42
C ILE A 7 25.77 13.88 -22.20
N LYS A 8 25.05 14.27 -23.26
CA LYS A 8 23.59 14.48 -23.20
C LYS A 8 22.82 13.16 -23.00
N SER A 9 23.29 12.06 -23.60
CA SER A 9 22.69 10.73 -23.41
C SER A 9 22.92 10.21 -22.00
N ILE A 10 24.12 10.37 -21.44
CA ILE A 10 24.45 9.99 -20.05
C ILE A 10 23.62 10.80 -19.05
N SER A 11 23.47 12.12 -19.25
CA SER A 11 22.68 12.94 -18.32
C SER A 11 21.18 12.62 -18.35
N VAL A 12 20.64 12.23 -19.51
CA VAL A 12 19.26 11.72 -19.62
C VAL A 12 19.12 10.37 -18.93
N LEU A 13 20.06 9.45 -19.14
CA LEU A 13 20.04 8.13 -18.50
C LEU A 13 20.16 8.25 -16.98
N LEU A 14 21.01 9.15 -16.50
CA LEU A 14 21.20 9.44 -15.07
C LEU A 14 19.92 10.02 -14.47
N ARG A 15 19.23 10.94 -15.16
CA ARG A 15 17.94 11.51 -14.70
C ARG A 15 16.83 10.47 -14.67
N VAL A 16 16.77 9.58 -15.67
CA VAL A 16 15.80 8.49 -15.72
C VAL A 16 16.07 7.47 -14.61
N TYR A 17 17.33 7.10 -14.39
CA TYR A 17 17.72 6.17 -13.33
C TYR A 17 17.51 6.76 -11.94
N LEU A 18 17.89 8.02 -11.74
CA LEU A 18 17.63 8.75 -10.50
C LEU A 18 16.12 8.92 -10.27
N GLY A 19 15.36 9.21 -11.32
CA GLY A 19 13.90 9.29 -11.27
C GLY A 19 13.26 7.95 -10.89
N HIS A 20 13.71 6.84 -11.48
CA HIS A 20 13.25 5.50 -11.12
C HIS A 20 13.67 5.10 -9.70
N ALA A 21 14.89 5.43 -9.28
CA ALA A 21 15.36 5.20 -7.92
C ALA A 21 14.57 6.00 -6.89
N LEU A 22 14.28 7.27 -7.19
CA LEU A 22 13.46 8.15 -6.36
C LEU A 22 12.02 7.64 -6.29
N MET A 23 11.41 7.29 -7.43
CA MET A 23 10.07 6.68 -7.47
C MET A 23 10.03 5.37 -6.70
N ASN A 24 11.03 4.51 -6.85
CA ASN A 24 11.13 3.27 -6.08
C ASN A 24 11.31 3.54 -4.59
N LEU A 25 12.02 4.59 -4.19
CA LEU A 25 12.24 4.98 -2.79
C LEU A 25 11.02 5.63 -2.16
N VAL A 26 10.27 6.43 -2.93
CA VAL A 26 9.01 7.09 -2.54
C VAL A 26 7.86 6.09 -2.47
N THR A 27 7.87 5.07 -3.34
CA THR A 27 6.84 4.01 -3.34
C THR A 27 7.20 2.81 -2.47
N LEU A 28 8.49 2.61 -2.16
CA LEU A 28 9.00 1.52 -1.31
C LEU A 28 8.24 1.30 0.00
N PRO A 29 7.88 2.36 0.76
CA PRO A 29 7.25 2.21 2.07
C PRO A 29 5.94 1.42 2.01
N TYR A 30 5.17 1.59 0.92
CA TYR A 30 3.85 0.98 0.78
C TYR A 30 3.76 -0.04 -0.36
N TYR A 31 4.70 -0.06 -1.33
CA TYR A 31 4.68 -0.95 -2.49
C TYR A 31 4.63 -2.43 -2.10
N ARG A 32 5.26 -2.79 -0.98
CA ARG A 32 5.25 -4.17 -0.48
C ARG A 32 3.91 -4.54 0.15
N TYR A 33 3.35 -3.67 0.99
CA TYR A 33 1.99 -3.82 1.53
C TYR A 33 0.97 -3.92 0.40
N PHE A 34 1.11 -3.08 -0.62
CA PHE A 34 0.32 -3.11 -1.84
C PHE A 34 0.34 -4.46 -2.55
N ARG A 35 1.55 -5.00 -2.79
CA ARG A 35 1.70 -6.29 -3.47
C ARG A 35 1.12 -7.43 -2.65
N GLN A 36 1.44 -7.50 -1.36
CA GLN A 36 1.14 -8.66 -0.51
C GLN A 36 -0.30 -8.67 0.02
N ASN A 37 -0.84 -7.53 0.45
CA ASN A 37 -2.17 -7.47 1.05
C ASN A 37 -3.27 -7.22 0.03
N THR A 38 -2.95 -6.68 -1.14
CA THR A 38 -3.94 -6.28 -2.15
C THR A 38 -3.81 -7.09 -3.42
N LEU A 39 -2.68 -6.98 -4.13
CA LEU A 39 -2.57 -7.58 -5.46
C LEU A 39 -2.56 -9.11 -5.48
N ILE A 40 -1.77 -9.75 -4.62
CA ILE A 40 -1.65 -11.21 -4.60
C ILE A 40 -3.00 -11.86 -4.26
N PRO A 41 -3.68 -11.50 -3.15
CA PRO A 41 -4.99 -12.08 -2.81
C PRO A 41 -6.04 -11.89 -3.92
N ILE A 42 -6.10 -10.68 -4.52
CA ILE A 42 -7.03 -10.38 -5.61
C ILE A 42 -6.76 -11.29 -6.82
N LYS A 43 -5.49 -11.43 -7.22
CA LYS A 43 -5.11 -12.32 -8.33
C LYS A 43 -5.46 -13.77 -8.04
N THR A 44 -5.25 -14.25 -6.81
CA THR A 44 -5.60 -15.62 -6.43
C THR A 44 -7.11 -15.83 -6.47
N ILE A 45 -7.91 -14.88 -5.99
CA ILE A 45 -9.39 -14.94 -6.06
C ILE A 45 -9.87 -14.99 -7.52
N ILE A 46 -9.32 -14.13 -8.38
CA ILE A 46 -9.63 -14.10 -9.82
C ILE A 46 -9.27 -15.42 -10.47
N LYS A 47 -8.07 -15.93 -10.21
CA LYS A 47 -7.62 -17.20 -10.79
C LYS A 47 -8.55 -18.34 -10.37
N SER A 48 -8.94 -18.41 -9.10
CA SER A 48 -9.90 -19.42 -8.62
C SER A 48 -11.28 -19.27 -9.27
N TYR A 49 -11.73 -18.05 -9.54
CA TYR A 49 -12.99 -17.77 -10.23
C TYR A 49 -12.95 -18.20 -11.70
N GLU A 50 -11.89 -17.86 -12.43
CA GLU A 50 -11.73 -18.19 -13.86
C GLU A 50 -11.60 -19.70 -14.12
N HIS A 51 -11.07 -20.46 -13.16
CA HIS A 51 -10.95 -21.93 -13.26
C HIS A 51 -12.23 -22.67 -12.80
N GLY A 52 -13.33 -21.97 -12.53
CA GLY A 52 -14.58 -22.58 -12.08
C GLY A 52 -14.50 -23.20 -10.69
N GLY A 53 -13.69 -22.63 -9.80
CA GLY A 53 -13.56 -23.10 -8.42
C GLY A 53 -14.88 -23.05 -7.65
N GLU A 54 -15.01 -23.91 -6.63
CA GLU A 54 -16.20 -23.95 -5.79
C GLU A 54 -16.54 -22.58 -5.18
N SER A 55 -17.79 -22.15 -5.34
CA SER A 55 -18.25 -20.84 -4.86
C SER A 55 -17.96 -20.62 -3.37
N ASP A 56 -18.13 -21.64 -2.53
CA ASP A 56 -17.85 -21.56 -1.08
C ASP A 56 -16.37 -21.22 -0.80
N ASN A 57 -15.45 -21.84 -1.54
CA ASN A 57 -14.02 -21.56 -1.40
C ASN A 57 -13.71 -20.11 -1.80
N ILE A 58 -14.30 -19.61 -2.88
CA ILE A 58 -14.12 -18.23 -3.33
C ILE A 58 -14.67 -17.24 -2.29
N TYR A 59 -15.84 -17.53 -1.69
CA TYR A 59 -16.39 -16.74 -0.60
C TYR A 59 -15.45 -16.69 0.61
N ARG A 60 -14.87 -17.84 1.01
CA ARG A 60 -13.90 -17.89 2.11
C ARG A 60 -12.64 -17.09 1.82
N MET A 61 -12.10 -17.19 0.61
CA MET A 61 -10.93 -16.42 0.17
C MET A 61 -11.21 -14.91 0.21
N PHE A 62 -12.40 -14.51 -0.25
CA PHE A 62 -12.83 -13.12 -0.22
C PHE A 62 -13.01 -12.61 1.21
N ALA A 63 -13.68 -13.37 2.07
CA ALA A 63 -13.84 -13.03 3.49
C ALA A 63 -12.50 -12.90 4.21
N ALA A 64 -11.57 -13.82 3.97
CA ALA A 64 -10.22 -13.74 4.53
C ALA A 64 -9.43 -12.53 4.03
N TRP A 65 -9.60 -12.12 2.77
CA TRP A 65 -9.01 -10.90 2.24
C TRP A 65 -9.63 -9.64 2.88
N GLN A 66 -10.96 -9.59 3.01
CA GLN A 66 -11.66 -8.49 3.67
C GLN A 66 -11.20 -8.32 5.12
N ASP A 67 -11.03 -9.42 5.86
CA ASP A 67 -10.57 -9.39 7.25
C ASP A 67 -9.16 -8.81 7.37
N ARG A 68 -8.24 -9.21 6.49
CA ARG A 68 -6.90 -8.62 6.45
C ARG A 68 -6.95 -7.14 6.11
N LYS A 69 -7.84 -6.74 5.21
CA LYS A 69 -8.02 -5.33 4.85
C LYS A 69 -8.57 -4.50 6.01
N LEU A 70 -9.54 -5.01 6.75
CA LEU A 70 -10.05 -4.35 7.96
C LEU A 70 -8.96 -4.16 9.02
N ILE A 71 -8.09 -5.17 9.22
CA ILE A 71 -6.95 -5.07 10.14
C ILE A 71 -5.95 -4.00 9.66
N GLU A 72 -5.64 -3.96 8.37
CA GLU A 72 -4.78 -2.94 7.76
C GLU A 72 -5.34 -1.52 7.98
N LEU A 73 -6.64 -1.32 7.72
CA LEU A 73 -7.32 -0.05 7.94
C LEU A 73 -7.30 0.37 9.41
N HIS A 74 -7.59 -0.55 10.33
CA HIS A 74 -7.50 -0.26 11.77
C HIS A 74 -6.07 0.15 12.17
N PHE A 75 -5.06 -0.55 11.64
CA PHE A 75 -3.66 -0.17 11.85
C PHE A 75 -3.38 1.25 11.33
N VAL A 76 -3.89 1.62 10.14
CA VAL A 76 -3.75 2.99 9.61
C VAL A 76 -4.32 4.01 10.57
N GLN A 77 -5.53 3.80 11.08
CA GLN A 77 -6.19 4.72 11.99
C GLN A 77 -5.38 4.94 13.28
N VAL A 78 -4.93 3.85 13.90
CA VAL A 78 -4.13 3.91 15.14
C VAL A 78 -2.81 4.64 14.88
N ALA A 79 -2.06 4.24 13.84
CA ALA A 79 -0.77 4.83 13.51
C ALA A 79 -0.88 6.32 13.14
N ALA A 80 -1.87 6.68 12.31
CA ALA A 80 -2.10 8.07 11.91
C ALA A 80 -2.54 8.95 13.10
N THR A 81 -3.31 8.39 14.05
CA THR A 81 -3.71 9.11 15.28
C THR A 81 -2.50 9.41 16.16
N LEU A 82 -1.65 8.40 16.40
CA LEU A 82 -0.40 8.57 17.16
C LEU A 82 0.53 9.59 16.51
N LEU A 83 0.66 9.53 15.18
CA LEU A 83 1.49 10.47 14.44
C LEU A 83 0.94 11.90 14.49
N SER A 84 -0.39 12.07 14.38
CA SER A 84 -1.03 13.38 14.53
C SER A 84 -0.78 13.95 15.93
N GLY A 85 -0.90 13.13 16.97
CA GLY A 85 -0.59 13.53 18.35
C GLY A 85 0.88 13.93 18.53
N ALA A 86 1.81 13.17 17.93
CA ALA A 86 3.23 13.49 17.94
C ALA A 86 3.53 14.85 17.27
N VAL A 87 2.94 15.11 16.11
CA VAL A 87 3.07 16.39 15.39
C VAL A 87 2.50 17.55 16.21
N ILE A 88 1.31 17.38 16.81
CA ILE A 88 0.72 18.40 17.70
C ILE A 88 1.66 18.68 18.89
N GLY A 89 2.31 17.65 19.43
CA GLY A 89 3.35 17.80 20.45
C GLY A 89 4.53 18.63 19.96
N CYS A 90 4.97 18.46 18.71
CA CYS A 90 6.05 19.27 18.13
C CYS A 90 5.68 20.76 17.99
N PHE A 91 4.39 21.11 17.80
CA PHE A 91 3.97 22.52 17.78
C PHE A 91 4.09 23.23 19.14
N SER A 92 4.29 22.49 20.23
CA SER A 92 4.59 23.10 21.54
C SER A 92 6.06 23.50 21.70
N TRP A 93 6.92 23.11 20.75
CA TRP A 93 8.34 23.43 20.81
C TRP A 93 8.58 24.92 20.52
N ILE A 94 9.65 25.46 21.10
CA ILE A 94 10.00 26.87 20.97
C ILE A 94 10.41 27.14 19.52
N GLU A 95 9.67 28.03 18.86
CA GLU A 95 10.02 28.54 17.53
C GLU A 95 11.39 29.22 17.60
N ARG A 96 12.27 28.87 16.66
CA ARG A 96 13.60 29.48 16.57
C ARG A 96 13.61 30.45 15.39
N ASP A 97 14.05 31.69 15.62
CA ASP A 97 14.07 32.76 14.62
C ASP A 97 14.84 32.42 13.33
N LYS A 98 15.72 31.41 13.38
CA LYS A 98 16.55 30.94 12.25
C LYS A 98 16.15 29.56 11.72
N GLU A 99 15.00 29.04 12.12
CA GLU A 99 14.49 27.78 11.58
C GLU A 99 14.11 27.93 10.10
N HIS A 100 14.48 26.93 9.29
CA HIS A 100 14.02 26.89 7.90
C HIS A 100 12.52 26.59 7.84
N TRP A 101 11.78 27.37 7.06
CA TRP A 101 10.33 27.23 6.86
C TRP A 101 9.88 25.81 6.46
N LEU A 102 10.77 25.01 5.90
CA LEU A 102 10.51 23.63 5.49
C LEU A 102 10.19 22.72 6.70
N GLY A 103 10.74 23.02 7.89
CA GLY A 103 10.44 22.33 9.15
C GLY A 103 8.94 22.38 9.47
N PRO A 104 8.38 23.55 9.81
CA PRO A 104 6.96 23.69 10.12
C PRO A 104 6.05 23.31 8.95
N ALA A 105 6.42 23.62 7.69
CA ALA A 105 5.65 23.21 6.52
C ALA A 105 5.49 21.68 6.41
N SER A 106 6.56 20.93 6.70
CA SER A 106 6.51 19.46 6.68
C SER A 106 5.67 18.87 7.82
N TRP A 107 5.64 19.51 8.99
CA TRP A 107 4.73 19.13 10.09
C TRP A 107 3.26 19.38 9.74
N TYR A 108 2.91 20.52 9.14
CA TYR A 108 1.56 20.76 8.64
C TYR A 108 1.16 19.73 7.57
N CYS A 109 2.08 19.42 6.64
CA CYS A 109 1.86 18.39 5.63
C CYS A 109 1.60 17.02 6.28
N CYS A 110 2.42 16.64 7.27
CA CYS A 110 2.23 15.41 8.03
C CYS A 110 0.84 15.34 8.67
N LEU A 111 0.41 16.40 9.36
CA LEU A 111 -0.89 16.46 10.03
C LEU A 111 -2.05 16.33 9.04
N ILE A 112 -1.99 17.04 7.92
CA ILE A 112 -3.04 16.97 6.90
C ILE A 112 -3.13 15.55 6.32
N LEU A 113 -1.99 14.96 5.96
CA LEU A 113 -1.93 13.62 5.39
C LEU A 113 -2.42 12.55 6.39
N SER A 114 -2.07 12.66 7.67
CA SER A 114 -2.53 11.71 8.70
C SER A 114 -4.05 11.83 8.95
N LEU A 115 -4.61 13.04 8.95
CA LEU A 115 -6.06 13.24 9.06
C LEU A 115 -6.81 12.63 7.88
N PHE A 116 -6.34 12.85 6.64
CA PHE A 116 -6.94 12.21 5.47
C PHE A 116 -6.79 10.68 5.49
N ALA A 117 -5.67 10.15 5.99
CA ALA A 117 -5.50 8.71 6.17
C ALA A 117 -6.54 8.13 7.14
N ILE A 118 -6.82 8.80 8.26
CA ILE A 118 -7.86 8.39 9.23
C ILE A 118 -9.24 8.43 8.58
N LEU A 119 -9.58 9.52 7.90
CA LEU A 119 -10.90 9.71 7.28
C LEU A 119 -11.16 8.66 6.20
N LEU A 120 -10.24 8.48 5.25
CA LEU A 120 -10.38 7.47 4.21
C LEU A 120 -10.44 6.07 4.82
N SER A 121 -9.55 5.77 5.77
CA SER A 121 -9.55 4.47 6.43
C SER A 121 -10.85 4.17 7.17
N SER A 122 -11.47 5.17 7.79
CA SER A 122 -12.76 5.03 8.47
C SER A 122 -13.89 4.77 7.47
N THR A 123 -13.94 5.53 6.37
CA THR A 123 -14.97 5.33 5.34
C THR A 123 -14.86 3.95 4.68
N GLU A 124 -13.66 3.48 4.39
CA GLU A 124 -13.44 2.15 3.82
C GLU A 124 -13.79 1.04 4.81
N ALA A 125 -13.42 1.19 6.09
CA ALA A 125 -13.74 0.19 7.11
C ALA A 125 -15.26 0.04 7.28
N LEU A 126 -16.01 1.15 7.22
CA LEU A 126 -17.48 1.11 7.22
C LEU A 126 -18.01 0.33 6.02
N ILE A 127 -17.55 0.62 4.81
CA ILE A 127 -17.97 -0.08 3.59
C ILE A 127 -17.70 -1.59 3.71
N PHE A 128 -16.50 -1.98 4.14
CA PHE A 128 -16.15 -3.39 4.30
C PHE A 128 -16.99 -4.09 5.37
N ASN A 129 -17.28 -3.42 6.48
CA ASN A 129 -18.15 -3.97 7.53
C ASN A 129 -19.60 -4.12 7.06
N THR A 130 -20.14 -3.14 6.31
CA THR A 130 -21.49 -3.22 5.74
C THR A 130 -21.63 -4.38 4.74
N ILE A 131 -20.60 -4.63 3.94
CA ILE A 131 -20.57 -5.73 2.96
C ILE A 131 -20.39 -7.09 3.65
N LYS A 132 -19.67 -7.14 4.78
CA LYS A 132 -19.46 -8.37 5.55
C LYS A 132 -20.71 -8.81 6.33
N SER A 133 -21.63 -7.91 6.64
CA SER A 133 -22.81 -8.21 7.45
C SER A 133 -23.61 -9.39 6.88
N PRO A 134 -23.93 -10.42 7.69
CA PRO A 134 -24.63 -11.64 7.26
C PRO A 134 -26.07 -11.37 6.79
N GLU A 135 -26.64 -10.22 7.16
CA GLU A 135 -27.95 -9.75 6.71
C GLU A 135 -27.95 -9.37 5.21
N ASN A 136 -26.79 -8.94 4.69
CA ASN A 136 -26.58 -8.62 3.29
C ASN A 136 -26.00 -9.84 2.55
N SER A 137 -26.86 -10.79 2.17
CA SER A 137 -26.48 -11.91 1.30
C SER A 137 -26.22 -11.45 -0.15
N ILE A 138 -25.15 -10.70 -0.32
CA ILE A 138 -24.69 -10.18 -1.62
C ILE A 138 -24.18 -11.36 -2.46
N SER A 139 -24.62 -11.45 -3.71
CA SER A 139 -24.21 -12.54 -4.61
C SER A 139 -22.71 -12.52 -4.88
N LEU A 140 -22.12 -13.68 -5.20
CA LEU A 140 -20.69 -13.80 -5.52
C LEU A 140 -20.32 -12.86 -6.68
N ARG A 141 -21.20 -12.70 -7.66
CA ARG A 141 -21.02 -11.80 -8.80
C ARG A 141 -20.91 -10.35 -8.35
N ASP A 142 -21.77 -9.92 -7.43
CA ASP A 142 -21.77 -8.55 -6.92
C ASP A 142 -20.51 -8.29 -6.06
N ARG A 143 -20.08 -9.25 -5.23
CA ARG A 143 -18.80 -9.18 -4.51
C ARG A 143 -17.61 -9.13 -5.47
N MET A 144 -17.64 -9.92 -6.54
CA MET A 144 -16.59 -9.91 -7.56
C MET A 144 -16.58 -8.58 -8.34
N SER A 145 -17.74 -7.96 -8.55
CA SER A 145 -17.85 -6.66 -9.24
C SER A 145 -17.10 -5.53 -8.51
N MET A 146 -16.93 -5.65 -7.19
CA MET A 146 -16.16 -4.71 -6.37
C MET A 146 -14.66 -4.74 -6.73
N ILE A 147 -14.11 -5.93 -7.01
CA ILE A 147 -12.69 -6.13 -7.30
C ILE A 147 -12.41 -6.14 -8.81
N CYS A 148 -13.34 -6.66 -9.60
CA CYS A 148 -13.15 -7.00 -11.00
C CYS A 148 -14.32 -6.52 -11.85
N GLU A 149 -14.02 -6.19 -13.11
CA GLU A 149 -15.02 -6.09 -14.14
C GLU A 149 -15.23 -7.50 -14.71
N VAL A 150 -16.39 -8.09 -14.44
CA VAL A 150 -16.77 -9.39 -15.01
C VAL A 150 -17.31 -9.13 -16.41
N LYS A 151 -16.47 -9.32 -17.44
CA LYS A 151 -16.94 -9.26 -18.83
C LYS A 151 -17.51 -10.63 -19.20
N GLY A 152 -18.84 -10.72 -19.20
CA GLY A 152 -19.53 -11.84 -19.82
C GLY A 152 -19.37 -11.75 -21.33
N THR A 153 -18.53 -12.59 -21.93
CA THR A 153 -18.62 -12.84 -23.36
C THR A 153 -19.85 -13.70 -23.60
N VAL A 154 -20.98 -13.06 -23.92
CA VAL A 154 -22.09 -13.75 -24.57
C VAL A 154 -21.60 -14.14 -25.95
N HIS A 155 -21.10 -15.37 -26.08
CA HIS A 155 -20.89 -15.92 -27.41
C HIS A 155 -22.30 -16.18 -27.96
N ASN A 156 -22.77 -15.30 -28.85
CA ASN A 156 -23.98 -15.56 -29.63
C ASN A 156 -23.74 -16.89 -30.34
N PRO A 157 -24.48 -17.98 -30.02
CA PRO A 157 -24.35 -19.19 -30.79
C PRO A 157 -24.74 -18.84 -32.22
N ALA A 158 -23.88 -19.18 -33.19
CA ALA A 158 -24.27 -19.12 -34.59
C ALA A 158 -25.60 -19.89 -34.76
N PRO A 159 -26.53 -19.44 -35.62
CA PRO A 159 -27.81 -20.09 -35.79
C PRO A 159 -27.60 -21.41 -36.53
N SER A 160 -27.15 -22.44 -35.82
CA SER A 160 -27.18 -23.81 -36.29
C SER A 160 -28.43 -24.44 -35.71
N GLY A 161 -29.44 -24.56 -36.57
CA GLY A 161 -30.62 -25.33 -36.28
C GLY A 161 -30.21 -26.79 -36.12
N ASP A 162 -30.25 -27.30 -34.89
CA ASP A 162 -30.86 -28.58 -34.64
C ASP A 162 -31.22 -28.73 -33.16
N LYS A 163 -32.44 -29.21 -32.94
CA LYS A 163 -33.03 -29.43 -31.63
C LYS A 163 -32.53 -30.76 -31.09
N GLU A 164 -31.62 -30.74 -30.12
CA GLU A 164 -31.44 -31.90 -29.24
C GLU A 164 -31.39 -31.51 -27.76
N LYS A 165 -32.24 -32.22 -27.01
CA LYS A 165 -32.42 -32.13 -25.57
C LYS A 165 -31.26 -32.86 -24.89
N GLY A 166 -30.40 -32.12 -24.21
CA GLY A 166 -29.39 -32.67 -23.32
C GLY A 166 -28.70 -31.52 -22.61
N LYS A 167 -28.62 -31.57 -21.27
CA LYS A 167 -27.99 -30.55 -20.44
C LYS A 167 -26.54 -30.30 -20.89
N LEU A 168 -26.32 -29.32 -21.77
CA LEU A 168 -25.00 -28.78 -22.04
C LEU A 168 -24.87 -27.50 -21.20
N GLN A 169 -24.38 -27.64 -19.96
CA GLN A 169 -23.80 -26.50 -19.26
C GLN A 169 -22.55 -26.11 -20.05
N MET A 170 -22.69 -25.09 -20.89
CA MET A 170 -21.55 -24.44 -21.53
C MET A 170 -20.59 -23.95 -20.42
N PRO A 171 -19.26 -24.15 -20.54
CA PRO A 171 -18.32 -23.52 -19.63
C PRO A 171 -18.32 -22.01 -19.91
N GLN A 172 -19.09 -21.26 -19.14
CA GLN A 172 -19.13 -19.81 -19.20
C GLN A 172 -17.74 -19.29 -18.84
N THR A 173 -16.90 -19.00 -19.82
CA THR A 173 -15.55 -18.48 -19.61
C THR A 173 -15.65 -17.00 -19.27
N GLU A 174 -16.17 -16.68 -18.09
CA GLU A 174 -16.21 -15.31 -17.58
C GLU A 174 -14.78 -14.88 -17.28
N ARG A 175 -14.24 -13.96 -18.08
CA ARG A 175 -12.92 -13.37 -17.84
C ARG A 175 -13.06 -12.20 -16.88
N ALA A 176 -12.35 -12.24 -15.75
CA ALA A 176 -12.43 -11.22 -14.71
C ALA A 176 -11.21 -10.30 -14.78
N ILE A 177 -11.43 -9.00 -15.06
CA ILE A 177 -10.35 -8.01 -15.20
C ILE A 177 -10.25 -7.18 -13.92
N ILE A 178 -9.04 -7.03 -13.36
CA ILE A 178 -8.80 -6.21 -12.16
C ILE A 178 -9.19 -4.75 -12.41
N ARG A 179 -10.01 -4.18 -11.52
CA ARG A 179 -10.34 -2.75 -11.52
C ARG A 179 -9.29 -1.96 -10.76
N TRP A 180 -8.28 -1.47 -11.47
CA TRP A 180 -7.16 -0.73 -10.88
C TRP A 180 -7.57 0.51 -10.08
N ASN A 181 -8.65 1.20 -10.47
CA ASN A 181 -9.15 2.36 -9.72
C ASN A 181 -9.59 1.96 -8.30
N MET A 182 -10.23 0.81 -8.13
CA MET A 182 -10.66 0.31 -6.81
C MET A 182 -9.46 -0.11 -5.98
N VAL A 183 -8.48 -0.76 -6.61
CA VAL A 183 -7.22 -1.17 -5.98
C VAL A 183 -6.41 0.04 -5.48
N PHE A 184 -6.43 1.15 -6.22
CA PHE A 184 -5.81 2.40 -5.78
C PHE A 184 -6.54 3.01 -4.58
N THR A 185 -7.87 3.07 -4.63
CA THR A 185 -8.69 3.59 -3.52
C THR A 185 -8.37 2.85 -2.22
N TRP A 186 -8.42 1.51 -2.21
CA TRP A 186 -8.13 0.70 -1.02
C TRP A 186 -6.71 0.80 -0.46
N GLN A 187 -5.84 1.52 -1.16
CA GLN A 187 -4.43 1.67 -0.81
C GLN A 187 -4.07 3.11 -0.49
N ALA A 188 -4.95 4.06 -0.83
CA ALA A 188 -4.80 5.46 -0.51
C ALA A 188 -4.58 5.70 1.00
N PRO A 189 -5.29 5.06 1.95
CA PRO A 189 -5.06 5.30 3.38
C PRO A 189 -3.64 4.94 3.83
N MET A 190 -3.12 3.79 3.40
CA MET A 190 -1.74 3.36 3.70
C MET A 190 -0.71 4.26 3.03
N MET A 191 -0.97 4.73 1.80
CA MET A 191 -0.08 5.66 1.10
C MET A 191 0.02 6.99 1.84
N LEU A 192 -1.11 7.57 2.24
CA LEU A 192 -1.15 8.82 3.00
C LEU A 192 -0.43 8.70 4.34
N LEU A 193 -0.61 7.58 5.04
CA LEU A 193 0.15 7.29 6.26
C LEU A 193 1.66 7.19 6.01
N ALA A 194 2.09 6.54 4.94
CA ALA A 194 3.50 6.45 4.62
C ALA A 194 4.11 7.83 4.35
N TYR A 195 3.41 8.68 3.60
CA TYR A 195 3.86 10.04 3.31
C TYR A 195 3.83 10.96 4.53
N SER A 196 2.88 10.79 5.44
CA SER A 196 2.87 11.54 6.70
C SER A 196 4.07 11.19 7.57
N VAL A 197 4.44 9.91 7.68
CA VAL A 197 5.65 9.49 8.40
C VAL A 197 6.91 10.14 7.80
N ILE A 198 7.04 10.17 6.47
CA ILE A 198 8.17 10.82 5.80
C ILE A 198 8.19 12.33 6.10
N ALA A 199 7.04 12.99 6.01
CA ALA A 199 6.92 14.43 6.29
C ALA A 199 7.25 14.74 7.77
N PHE A 200 6.82 13.89 8.71
CA PHE A 200 7.16 14.02 10.12
C PHE A 200 8.67 13.91 10.35
N LEU A 201 9.31 12.87 9.81
CA LEU A 201 10.75 12.66 9.94
C LEU A 201 11.53 13.82 9.33
N MET A 202 11.07 14.36 8.19
CA MET A 202 11.66 15.55 7.57
C MET A 202 11.60 16.75 8.50
N GLY A 203 10.43 17.04 9.10
CA GLY A 203 10.28 18.19 9.99
C GLY A 203 11.10 18.07 11.27
N VAL A 204 11.11 16.90 11.90
CA VAL A 204 11.93 16.64 13.08
C VAL A 204 13.42 16.75 12.74
N THR A 205 13.84 16.23 11.57
CA THR A 205 15.24 16.33 11.13
C THR A 205 15.65 17.79 10.94
N ILE A 206 14.84 18.59 10.26
CA ILE A 206 15.13 20.01 10.03
C ILE A 206 15.23 20.75 11.37
N TYR A 207 14.24 20.58 12.25
CA TYR A 207 14.22 21.24 13.56
C TYR A 207 15.43 20.87 14.42
N ILE A 208 15.81 19.59 14.48
CA ILE A 208 16.97 19.16 15.28
C ILE A 208 18.29 19.59 14.65
N THR A 209 18.36 19.70 13.32
CA THR A 209 19.58 20.11 12.60
C THR A 209 19.75 21.62 12.46
N THR A 210 18.80 22.44 12.91
CA THR A 210 18.90 23.90 13.01
C THR A 210 20.26 24.44 13.51
N PRO A 211 20.85 23.94 14.62
CA PRO A 211 22.14 24.45 15.11
C PRO A 211 23.34 24.06 14.24
N LEU A 212 23.20 23.17 13.25
CA LEU A 212 24.29 22.81 12.34
C LEU A 212 24.52 23.86 11.27
N TYR A 213 23.45 24.49 10.77
CA TYR A 213 23.53 25.50 9.72
C TYR A 213 23.38 26.94 10.24
N THR A 214 23.01 27.10 11.51
CA THR A 214 22.98 28.39 12.19
C THR A 214 24.32 28.62 12.91
N ASP A 215 24.86 29.85 12.85
CA ASP A 215 26.08 30.26 13.59
C ASP A 215 25.94 30.23 15.13
N ASP A 216 24.91 29.56 15.66
CA ASP A 216 24.70 29.42 17.09
C ASP A 216 25.76 28.45 17.65
N LEU A 217 26.68 29.00 18.47
CA LEU A 217 27.89 28.32 18.93
C LEU A 217 27.65 27.39 20.14
N SER A 218 26.40 27.09 20.45
CA SER A 218 26.04 26.10 21.46
C SER A 218 26.59 24.72 21.08
N LEU A 219 27.73 24.36 21.69
CA LEU A 219 28.36 23.03 21.58
C LEU A 219 27.38 21.90 21.89
N GLY A 220 26.44 22.14 22.81
CA GLY A 220 25.37 21.18 23.16
C GLY A 220 24.39 20.95 22.01
N GLY A 221 23.93 22.01 21.34
CA GLY A 221 23.00 21.91 20.22
C GLY A 221 23.59 21.16 19.02
N LYS A 222 24.84 21.46 18.66
CA LYS A 222 25.55 20.76 17.57
C LYS A 222 25.78 19.28 17.88
N SER A 223 26.16 18.96 19.12
CA SER A 223 26.37 17.57 19.55
C SER A 223 25.07 16.76 19.53
N ALA A 224 23.95 17.35 19.98
CA ALA A 224 22.64 16.72 19.93
C ALA A 224 22.18 16.44 18.49
N ALA A 225 22.40 17.38 17.57
CA ALA A 225 22.07 17.22 16.16
C ALA A 225 22.86 16.08 15.50
N ILE A 226 24.17 16.00 15.76
CA ILE A 226 25.03 14.92 15.25
C ILE A 226 24.56 13.57 15.82
N PHE A 227 24.30 13.50 17.13
CA PHE A 227 23.83 12.27 17.77
C PHE A 227 22.50 11.80 17.20
N TYR A 228 21.55 12.71 16.96
CA TYR A 228 20.30 12.40 16.28
C TYR A 228 20.50 11.84 14.88
N LEU A 229 21.36 12.45 14.05
CA LEU A 229 21.62 11.98 12.69
C LEU A 229 22.27 10.59 12.67
N VAL A 230 23.20 10.33 13.58
CA VAL A 230 23.81 9.00 13.75
C VAL A 230 22.74 7.98 14.18
N GLY A 231 21.89 8.33 15.14
CA GLY A 231 20.78 7.49 15.58
C GLY A 231 19.77 7.20 14.47
N LEU A 232 19.42 8.20 13.67
CA LEU A 232 18.53 8.06 12.52
C LEU A 232 19.13 7.14 11.46
N PHE A 233 20.43 7.27 11.19
CA PHE A 233 21.15 6.40 10.26
C PHE A 233 21.20 4.95 10.74
N ILE A 234 21.57 4.72 12.00
CA ILE A 234 21.63 3.38 12.58
C ILE A 234 20.23 2.75 12.60
N GLY A 235 19.21 3.49 13.06
CA GLY A 235 17.83 3.03 13.08
C GLY A 235 17.31 2.69 11.68
N GLY A 236 17.62 3.53 10.68
CA GLY A 236 17.29 3.28 9.29
C GLY A 236 18.00 2.04 8.73
N ALA A 237 19.29 1.85 9.03
CA ALA A 237 20.05 0.69 8.60
C ALA A 237 19.50 -0.61 9.22
N VAL A 238 19.19 -0.60 10.52
CA VAL A 238 18.57 -1.74 11.21
C VAL A 238 17.19 -2.03 10.64
N PHE A 239 16.37 -1.01 10.38
CA PHE A 239 15.06 -1.19 9.74
C PHE A 239 15.18 -1.84 8.36
N VAL A 240 16.09 -1.36 7.51
CA VAL A 240 16.34 -1.93 6.18
C VAL A 240 16.83 -3.37 6.28
N TRP A 241 17.73 -3.66 7.21
CA TRP A 241 18.26 -5.00 7.47
C TRP A 241 17.15 -5.97 7.91
N CYS A 242 16.38 -5.59 8.93
CA CYS A 242 15.25 -6.39 9.41
C CYS A 242 14.20 -6.61 8.32
N SER A 243 13.84 -5.57 7.57
CA SER A 243 12.93 -5.69 6.43
C SER A 243 13.48 -6.66 5.39
N PHE A 244 14.75 -6.53 5.00
CA PHE A 244 15.39 -7.40 4.02
C PHE A 244 15.30 -8.88 4.43
N TRP A 245 15.66 -9.21 5.67
CA TRP A 245 15.66 -10.59 6.16
C TRP A 245 14.27 -11.17 6.39
N ALA A 246 13.35 -10.38 6.96
CA ALA A 246 11.95 -10.79 7.12
C ALA A 246 11.33 -11.19 5.78
N HIS A 247 11.72 -10.53 4.68
CA HIS A 247 11.19 -10.82 3.36
C HIS A 247 11.96 -11.88 2.58
N ARG A 248 13.26 -12.06 2.83
CA ARG A 248 14.05 -13.08 2.11
C ARG A 248 13.71 -14.51 2.54
N PHE A 249 13.31 -14.70 3.79
CA PHE A 249 13.04 -16.04 4.33
C PHE A 249 11.56 -16.40 4.42
N VAL A 250 10.65 -15.43 4.37
CA VAL A 250 9.22 -15.72 4.32
C VAL A 250 8.80 -15.77 2.86
N ASN A 251 8.82 -16.97 2.27
CA ASN A 251 8.22 -17.26 0.96
C ASN A 251 6.71 -17.03 1.04
N LEU A 252 6.27 -15.78 0.83
CA LEU A 252 4.86 -15.41 0.75
C LEU A 252 4.24 -15.69 -0.63
N ASP A 253 5.06 -16.15 -1.59
CA ASP A 253 4.63 -16.43 -2.97
C ASP A 253 4.06 -17.85 -3.14
N GLU A 254 4.12 -18.72 -2.12
CA GLU A 254 3.40 -19.99 -2.13
C GLU A 254 1.97 -19.78 -1.61
N PRO A 255 0.93 -20.05 -2.42
CA PRO A 255 -0.42 -20.14 -1.89
C PRO A 255 -0.41 -21.24 -0.84
N ARG A 256 -0.71 -20.90 0.42
CA ARG A 256 -0.90 -21.91 1.48
C ARG A 256 -1.92 -22.92 0.98
N GLU A 257 -1.45 -24.07 0.53
CA GLU A 257 -2.29 -25.25 0.38
C GLU A 257 -2.95 -25.47 1.74
N SER A 258 -4.28 -25.53 1.72
CA SER A 258 -5.08 -25.81 2.89
C SER A 258 -4.58 -27.12 3.53
N PRO A 259 -4.36 -27.17 4.86
CA PRO A 259 -3.77 -28.33 5.55
C PRO A 259 -4.74 -29.53 5.69
N HIS A 260 -5.53 -29.82 4.67
CA HIS A 260 -6.56 -30.88 4.70
C HIS A 260 -6.24 -32.10 3.82
N LEU A 261 -5.04 -32.21 3.24
CA LEU A 261 -4.68 -33.35 2.36
C LEU A 261 -3.51 -34.22 2.86
N MET A 262 -2.82 -33.89 3.96
CA MET A 262 -1.82 -34.80 4.57
C MET A 262 -2.44 -35.74 5.61
N GLY A 263 -3.46 -36.47 5.20
CA GLY A 263 -4.17 -37.41 6.06
C GLY A 263 -4.68 -38.66 5.36
N ARG A 264 -4.10 -39.05 4.22
CA ARG A 264 -4.23 -40.38 3.62
C ARG A 264 -3.06 -40.64 2.68
N LEU A 265 -1.96 -41.16 3.22
CA LEU A 265 -1.06 -42.11 2.57
C LEU A 265 -0.38 -42.91 3.68
#